data_AF-A0A2V6ZG52-F1
#
_entry.id   AF-A0A2V6ZG52-F1
#
_cell.length_a   1.000
_cell.length_b   1.000
_cell.length_c   1.000
_cell.angle_alpha   90.00
_cell.angle_beta   90.00
_cell.angle_gamma   90.00
#
_symmetry.space_group_name_H-M   'P 1'
#
loop_
_entity.id
_entity.type
_entity.pdbx_description
1 polymer ?
#
loop_
_entity_poly.entity_id
_entity_poly.type
_entity_poly.pdbx_seq_one_letter_code
_entity_poly.pdbx_strand_id
1 'polypeptide(L)'
;MPRVARLISRQHTDSMIHEERAARVARPILLVLVAAALTVLLQRWVGDTTIYSRDAAETRVEFHNAILKNKPPRGSTWQMTGLNGLNNRVFTVYLAEVVHRSTGLSIGKIYFLIESVALFSIFILLFFFCRRWVSEPYCVIGMLFFGCVAVLTYHLHVFQPWDRLSLLSWMVLIMLIWENHLLLFVLLLPVAMTIKWDVFVLPALYWLTYVSHANWRRVTLVSVGLAAIVIATFAALTTAFPGGFDDKRSIPAQLAHNWGHFTEHRIVAYPPLLAFIVPLVLAAFGVRGADRR
;
A
#
# COMPACT_ATOMS: atom_id res chain seq x y z
N MET A 1 38.82 -51.36 -5.22
CA MET A 1 38.61 -49.90 -5.38
C MET A 1 37.17 -49.40 -5.64
N PRO A 2 36.16 -50.19 -6.07
CA PRO A 2 34.84 -49.63 -6.42
C PRO A 2 33.91 -49.29 -5.23
N ARG A 3 34.22 -49.73 -4.00
CA ARG A 3 33.43 -49.44 -2.78
C ARG A 3 33.67 -48.03 -2.24
N VAL A 4 34.90 -47.54 -2.29
CA VAL A 4 35.26 -46.20 -1.76
C VAL A 4 34.67 -45.09 -2.64
N ALA A 5 34.75 -45.24 -3.97
CA ALA A 5 34.12 -44.31 -4.91
C ALA A 5 32.59 -44.24 -4.76
N ARG A 6 31.94 -45.38 -4.44
CA ARG A 6 30.49 -45.44 -4.18
C ARG A 6 30.08 -44.77 -2.86
N LEU A 7 30.93 -44.85 -1.83
CA LEU A 7 30.72 -44.18 -0.53
C LEU A 7 30.87 -42.67 -0.65
N ILE A 8 31.90 -42.19 -1.35
CA ILE A 8 32.13 -40.76 -1.58
C ILE A 8 31.00 -40.16 -2.43
N SER A 9 30.57 -40.86 -3.49
CA SER A 9 29.44 -40.46 -4.33
C SER A 9 28.12 -40.36 -3.54
N ARG A 10 27.83 -41.33 -2.65
CA ARG A 10 26.64 -41.28 -1.79
C ARG A 10 26.72 -40.12 -0.78
N GLN A 11 27.84 -39.94 -0.09
CA GLN A 11 28.01 -38.84 0.85
C GLN A 11 27.85 -37.46 0.19
N HIS A 12 28.34 -37.30 -1.04
CA HIS A 12 28.19 -36.05 -1.79
C HIS A 12 26.74 -35.82 -2.26
N THR A 13 26.02 -36.89 -2.62
CA THR A 13 24.60 -36.78 -3.01
C THR A 13 23.73 -36.46 -1.78
N ASP A 14 23.99 -37.11 -0.65
CA ASP A 14 23.27 -36.86 0.61
C ASP A 14 23.54 -35.45 1.15
N SER A 15 24.77 -34.91 1.01
CA SER A 15 25.08 -33.54 1.40
C SER A 15 24.35 -32.50 0.52
N MET A 16 24.30 -32.72 -0.80
CA MET A 16 23.57 -31.82 -1.71
C MET A 16 22.06 -31.83 -1.43
N ILE A 17 21.47 -33.01 -1.14
CA ILE A 17 20.05 -33.11 -0.77
C ILE A 17 19.77 -32.39 0.55
N HIS A 18 20.67 -32.50 1.54
CA HIS A 18 20.56 -31.78 2.80
C HIS A 18 20.70 -30.26 2.62
N GLU A 19 21.64 -29.79 1.80
CA GLU A 19 21.81 -28.37 1.47
C GLU A 19 20.60 -27.81 0.73
N GLU A 20 20.05 -28.52 -0.25
CA GLU A 20 18.83 -28.10 -0.95
C GLU A 20 17.61 -28.05 -0.03
N ARG A 21 17.50 -29.00 0.90
CA ARG A 21 16.39 -29.03 1.87
C ARG A 21 16.53 -27.93 2.92
N ALA A 22 17.74 -27.69 3.41
CA ALA A 22 18.05 -26.59 4.33
C ALA A 22 17.81 -25.23 3.65
N ALA A 23 18.25 -25.04 2.41
CA ALA A 23 18.02 -23.83 1.63
C ALA A 23 16.52 -23.59 1.37
N ARG A 24 15.75 -24.65 1.10
CA ARG A 24 14.28 -24.57 0.92
C ARG A 24 13.55 -24.05 2.16
N VAL A 25 14.05 -24.34 3.36
CA VAL A 25 13.46 -23.88 4.64
C VAL A 25 14.03 -22.52 5.06
N ALA A 26 15.34 -22.30 4.87
CA ALA A 26 16.00 -21.06 5.28
C ALA A 26 15.51 -19.83 4.49
N ARG A 27 15.23 -19.99 3.19
CA ARG A 27 14.77 -18.89 2.32
C ARG A 27 13.47 -18.21 2.77
N PRO A 28 12.35 -18.94 3.02
CA PRO A 28 11.13 -18.30 3.51
C PRO A 28 11.30 -17.70 4.91
N ILE A 29 12.10 -18.32 5.78
CA ILE A 29 12.43 -17.75 7.10
C ILE A 29 13.16 -16.43 6.94
N LEU A 30 14.18 -16.38 6.08
CA LEU A 30 14.94 -15.15 5.83
C LEU A 30 14.05 -14.05 5.23
N LEU A 31 13.14 -14.39 4.32
CA LEU A 31 12.16 -13.44 3.79
C LEU A 31 11.28 -12.85 4.90
N VAL A 32 10.74 -13.71 5.78
CA VAL A 32 9.93 -13.26 6.93
C VAL A 32 10.75 -12.36 7.85
N LEU A 33 12.01 -12.72 8.13
CA LEU A 33 12.89 -11.92 8.97
C LEU A 33 13.20 -10.56 8.34
N VAL A 34 13.46 -10.50 7.04
CA VAL A 34 13.71 -9.23 6.32
C VAL A 34 12.45 -8.36 6.32
N ALA A 35 11.29 -8.93 6.01
CA ALA A 35 10.02 -8.21 6.05
C ALA A 35 9.69 -7.68 7.46
N ALA A 36 9.94 -8.49 8.49
CA ALA A 36 9.77 -8.09 9.88
C ALA A 36 10.76 -6.99 10.28
N ALA A 37 12.03 -7.11 9.92
CA ALA A 37 13.05 -6.11 10.20
C ALA A 37 12.71 -4.76 9.54
N LEU A 38 12.33 -4.76 8.26
CA LEU A 38 11.91 -3.55 7.55
C LEU A 38 10.65 -2.93 8.17
N THR A 39 9.68 -3.75 8.55
CA THR A 39 8.47 -3.29 9.25
C THR A 39 8.81 -2.62 10.57
N VAL A 40 9.65 -3.25 11.40
CA VAL A 40 10.08 -2.70 12.69
C VAL A 40 10.88 -1.42 12.49
N LEU A 41 11.83 -1.38 11.55
CA LEU A 41 12.60 -0.18 11.26
C LEU A 41 11.68 0.99 10.87
N LEU A 42 10.78 0.78 9.91
CA LEU A 42 9.87 1.83 9.46
C LEU A 42 8.90 2.26 10.57
N GLN A 43 8.34 1.32 11.34
CA GLN A 43 7.37 1.65 12.39
C GLN A 43 8.04 2.29 13.62
N ARG A 44 9.19 1.77 14.07
CA ARG A 44 9.86 2.20 15.31
C ARG A 44 10.87 3.31 15.14
N TRP A 45 11.56 3.40 14.02
CA TRP A 45 12.55 4.46 13.82
C TRP A 45 11.94 5.67 13.13
N VAL A 46 11.13 5.43 12.09
CA VAL A 46 10.48 6.51 11.35
C VAL A 46 9.12 6.84 11.96
N GLY A 47 8.27 5.85 12.20
CA GLY A 47 6.93 6.05 12.74
C GLY A 47 6.91 6.70 14.12
N ASP A 48 7.70 6.20 15.08
CA ASP A 48 7.72 6.74 16.45
C ASP A 48 8.24 8.19 16.53
N THR A 49 8.97 8.68 15.53
CA THR A 49 9.42 10.08 15.44
C THR A 49 8.49 10.97 14.62
N THR A 50 7.47 10.39 13.98
CA THR A 50 6.54 11.07 13.07
C THR A 50 5.10 10.82 13.49
N ILE A 51 4.36 9.98 12.76
CA ILE A 51 2.93 9.73 12.92
C ILE A 51 2.59 9.04 14.24
N TYR A 52 3.51 8.32 14.87
CA TYR A 52 3.33 7.65 16.17
C TYR A 52 4.06 8.35 17.32
N SER A 53 4.61 9.55 17.06
CA SER A 53 5.20 10.38 18.11
C SER A 53 4.22 10.65 19.26
N ARG A 54 4.79 10.95 20.44
CA ARG A 54 4.03 11.32 21.63
C ARG A 54 3.25 12.61 21.40
N ASP A 55 3.86 13.57 20.73
CA ASP A 55 3.26 14.88 20.45
C ASP A 55 2.01 14.77 19.59
N ALA A 56 1.97 13.82 18.65
CA ALA A 56 0.79 13.56 17.82
C ALA A 56 -0.27 12.68 18.51
N ALA A 57 -0.03 12.12 19.70
CA ALA A 57 -0.90 11.11 20.30
C ALA A 57 -2.31 11.59 20.60
N GLU A 58 -2.45 12.78 21.19
CA GLU A 58 -3.76 13.36 21.48
C GLU A 58 -4.50 13.72 20.21
N THR A 59 -3.81 14.36 19.24
CA THR A 59 -4.38 14.69 17.92
C THR A 59 -4.87 13.45 17.18
N ARG A 60 -4.12 12.33 17.23
CA ARG A 60 -4.59 11.05 16.63
C ARG A 60 -5.91 10.58 17.21
N VAL A 61 -6.06 10.65 18.53
CA VAL A 61 -7.30 10.24 19.21
C VAL A 61 -8.44 11.21 18.91
N GLU A 62 -8.15 12.51 18.88
CA GLU A 62 -9.13 13.51 18.49
C GLU A 62 -9.63 13.29 17.05
N PHE A 63 -8.72 13.06 16.11
CA PHE A 63 -9.06 12.85 14.70
C PHE A 63 -9.80 11.53 14.48
N HIS A 64 -9.40 10.45 15.17
CA HIS A 64 -10.17 9.21 15.21
C HIS A 64 -11.62 9.47 15.63
N ASN A 65 -11.82 10.18 16.74
CA ASN A 65 -13.16 10.51 17.25
C ASN A 65 -13.94 11.43 16.31
N ALA A 66 -13.27 12.39 15.68
CA ALA A 66 -13.88 13.30 14.71
C ALA A 66 -14.47 12.53 13.53
N ILE A 67 -13.69 11.63 12.93
CA ILE A 67 -14.15 10.79 11.81
C ILE A 67 -15.24 9.82 12.28
N LEU A 68 -15.03 9.12 13.40
CA LEU A 68 -16.00 8.17 13.94
C LEU A 68 -17.38 8.80 14.18
N LYS A 69 -17.41 10.05 14.68
CA LYS A 69 -18.64 10.79 14.96
C LYS A 69 -19.11 11.66 13.78
N ASN A 70 -18.34 11.68 12.69
CA ASN A 70 -18.48 12.59 11.55
C ASN A 70 -18.72 14.05 11.99
N LYS A 71 -17.88 14.55 12.91
CA LYS A 71 -17.92 15.93 13.41
C LYS A 71 -16.50 16.49 13.48
N PRO A 72 -16.26 17.74 13.05
CA PRO A 72 -14.92 18.31 13.14
C PRO A 72 -14.47 18.42 14.61
N PRO A 73 -13.15 18.45 14.86
CA PRO A 73 -12.57 18.75 16.17
C PRO A 73 -13.15 20.01 16.82
N ARG A 74 -13.17 20.07 18.16
CA ARG A 74 -13.83 21.16 18.90
C ARG A 74 -13.19 22.51 18.55
N GLY A 75 -14.01 23.49 18.20
CA GLY A 75 -13.56 24.85 17.87
C GLY A 75 -12.83 24.95 16.52
N SER A 76 -12.93 23.93 15.66
CA SER A 76 -12.27 23.89 14.36
C SER A 76 -13.24 23.50 13.24
N THR A 77 -12.79 23.66 11.99
CA THR A 77 -13.41 23.07 10.80
C THR A 77 -12.60 21.86 10.30
N TRP A 78 -13.12 21.12 9.31
CA TRP A 78 -12.38 20.03 8.66
C TRP A 78 -11.16 20.58 7.91
N GLN A 79 -11.31 21.73 7.27
CA GLN A 79 -10.23 22.44 6.59
C GLN A 79 -9.11 22.88 7.52
N MET A 80 -9.44 23.52 8.65
CA MET A 80 -8.44 23.97 9.63
C MET A 80 -7.61 22.83 10.22
N THR A 81 -8.18 21.62 10.29
CA THR A 81 -7.51 20.43 10.85
C THR A 81 -6.80 19.58 9.80
N GLY A 82 -6.84 19.97 8.52
CA GLY A 82 -6.30 19.16 7.43
C GLY A 82 -7.08 17.86 7.16
N LEU A 83 -8.28 17.73 7.71
CA LEU A 83 -9.18 16.58 7.53
C LEU A 83 -10.26 16.83 6.46
N ASN A 84 -10.16 17.92 5.71
CA ASN A 84 -11.06 18.23 4.61
C ASN A 84 -11.03 17.09 3.57
N GLY A 85 -12.16 16.43 3.43
CA GLY A 85 -12.44 15.33 2.53
C GLY A 85 -12.15 14.00 3.19
N LEU A 86 -11.37 13.96 4.27
CA LEU A 86 -10.86 12.72 4.83
C LEU A 86 -11.88 12.02 5.75
N ASN A 87 -12.96 12.71 6.13
CA ASN A 87 -14.00 12.21 7.04
C ASN A 87 -14.78 11.00 6.50
N ASN A 88 -14.77 10.76 5.19
CA ASN A 88 -15.44 9.60 4.60
C ASN A 88 -14.49 8.39 4.39
N ARG A 89 -13.21 8.48 4.80
CA ARG A 89 -12.25 7.37 4.82
C ARG A 89 -12.43 6.55 6.10
N VAL A 90 -13.51 5.79 6.11
CA VAL A 90 -14.05 5.23 7.35
C VAL A 90 -13.49 3.85 7.70
N PHE A 91 -13.04 3.04 6.75
CA PHE A 91 -12.73 1.63 7.01
C PHE A 91 -11.72 1.43 8.15
N THR A 92 -10.56 2.08 8.07
CA THR A 92 -9.52 1.91 9.08
C THR A 92 -9.97 2.44 10.45
N VAL A 93 -10.78 3.50 10.48
CA VAL A 93 -11.31 4.07 11.72
C VAL A 93 -12.27 3.11 12.40
N TYR A 94 -13.22 2.55 11.64
CA TYR A 94 -14.19 1.59 12.17
C TYR A 94 -13.53 0.26 12.55
N LEU A 95 -12.55 -0.22 11.76
CA LEU A 95 -11.74 -1.38 12.13
C LEU A 95 -11.02 -1.14 13.46
N ALA A 96 -10.37 0.01 13.62
CA ALA A 96 -9.68 0.35 14.84
C ALA A 96 -10.64 0.43 16.04
N GLU A 97 -11.82 1.02 15.86
CA GLU A 97 -12.84 1.12 16.91
C GLU A 97 -13.39 -0.26 17.33
N VAL A 98 -13.64 -1.16 16.37
CA VAL A 98 -14.07 -2.54 16.69
C VAL A 98 -13.02 -3.27 17.51
N VAL A 99 -11.74 -3.17 17.13
CA VAL A 99 -10.64 -3.79 17.88
C VAL A 99 -10.51 -3.14 19.26
N HIS A 100 -10.68 -1.81 19.36
CA HIS A 100 -10.63 -1.08 20.63
C HIS A 100 -11.68 -1.58 21.61
N ARG A 101 -12.94 -1.63 21.17
CA ARG A 101 -14.05 -2.13 22.00
C ARG A 101 -13.89 -3.59 22.39
N SER A 102 -13.26 -4.40 21.54
CA SER A 102 -13.10 -5.84 21.76
C SER A 102 -11.90 -6.19 22.67
N THR A 103 -10.87 -5.34 22.72
CA THR A 103 -9.59 -5.67 23.40
C THR A 103 -9.21 -4.71 24.52
N GLY A 104 -9.81 -3.52 24.58
CA GLY A 104 -9.41 -2.44 25.49
C GLY A 104 -8.07 -1.78 25.16
N LEU A 105 -7.41 -2.16 24.06
CA LEU A 105 -6.16 -1.53 23.63
C LEU A 105 -6.38 -0.07 23.22
N SER A 106 -5.42 0.81 23.49
CA SER A 106 -5.53 2.21 23.06
C SER A 106 -5.55 2.35 21.54
N ILE A 107 -6.31 3.32 21.02
CA ILE A 107 -6.44 3.61 19.58
C ILE A 107 -5.07 3.73 18.88
N GLY A 108 -4.12 4.41 19.52
CA GLY A 108 -2.76 4.53 18.98
C GLY A 108 -2.05 3.18 18.79
N LYS A 109 -2.16 2.26 19.76
CA LYS A 109 -1.58 0.91 19.65
C LYS A 109 -2.26 0.10 18.54
N ILE A 110 -3.56 0.28 18.37
CA ILE A 110 -4.33 -0.43 17.35
C ILE A 110 -3.94 0.05 15.95
N TYR A 111 -3.83 1.36 15.73
CA TYR A 111 -3.35 1.87 14.45
C TYR A 111 -1.93 1.42 14.13
N PHE A 112 -1.03 1.44 15.13
CA PHE A 112 0.32 0.91 14.98
C PHE A 112 0.29 -0.57 14.55
N LEU A 113 -0.58 -1.39 15.16
CA LEU A 113 -0.74 -2.79 14.81
C LEU A 113 -1.29 -2.98 13.39
N ILE A 114 -2.36 -2.26 13.02
CA ILE A 114 -2.96 -2.34 11.69
C ILE A 114 -1.93 -1.97 10.62
N GLU A 115 -1.21 -0.86 10.79
CA GLU A 115 -0.18 -0.46 9.84
C GLU A 115 1.01 -1.42 9.80
N SER A 116 1.41 -1.97 10.95
CA SER A 116 2.49 -2.98 11.01
C SER A 116 2.12 -4.24 10.23
N VAL A 117 0.90 -4.75 10.43
CA VAL A 117 0.39 -5.93 9.70
C VAL A 117 0.29 -5.63 8.21
N ALA A 118 -0.22 -4.45 7.84
CA ALA A 118 -0.33 -4.04 6.46
C ALA A 118 1.05 -3.94 5.79
N LEU A 119 2.00 -3.27 6.44
CA LEU A 119 3.36 -3.09 5.93
C LEU A 119 4.12 -4.40 5.79
N PHE A 120 4.03 -5.28 6.79
CA PHE A 120 4.61 -6.61 6.72
C PHE A 120 4.02 -7.40 5.54
N SER A 121 2.70 -7.38 5.38
CA SER A 121 2.00 -8.06 4.29
C SER A 121 2.43 -7.51 2.93
N ILE A 122 2.61 -6.19 2.79
CA ILE A 122 3.12 -5.58 1.55
C ILE A 122 4.48 -6.13 1.18
N PHE A 123 5.42 -6.22 2.14
CA PHE A 123 6.76 -6.73 1.87
C PHE A 123 6.73 -8.19 1.37
N ILE A 124 5.92 -9.04 2.01
CA ILE A 124 5.76 -10.44 1.59
C ILE A 124 5.11 -10.53 0.21
N LEU A 125 4.01 -9.81 -0.02
CA LEU A 125 3.30 -9.84 -1.29
C LEU A 125 4.14 -9.27 -2.43
N LEU A 126 4.85 -8.16 -2.19
CA LEU A 126 5.76 -7.55 -3.17
C LEU A 126 6.84 -8.53 -3.60
N PHE A 127 7.44 -9.27 -2.67
CA PHE A 127 8.40 -10.32 -3.01
C PHE A 127 7.77 -11.34 -3.95
N PHE A 128 6.68 -11.99 -3.55
CA PHE A 128 6.04 -13.03 -4.35
C PHE A 128 5.53 -12.54 -5.70
N PHE A 129 5.04 -11.30 -5.75
CA PHE A 129 4.65 -10.66 -6.99
C PHE A 129 5.86 -10.49 -7.91
N CYS A 130 6.93 -9.82 -7.45
CA CYS A 130 8.14 -9.60 -8.26
C CYS A 130 8.82 -10.91 -8.70
N ARG A 131 8.77 -11.98 -7.89
CA ARG A 131 9.39 -13.27 -8.19
C ARG A 131 8.89 -13.93 -9.48
N ARG A 132 7.76 -13.47 -10.01
CA ARG A 132 7.21 -13.90 -11.31
C ARG A 132 8.10 -13.49 -12.49
N TRP A 133 8.76 -12.34 -12.39
CA TRP A 133 9.57 -11.79 -13.48
C TRP A 133 11.06 -11.82 -13.18
N VAL A 134 11.47 -11.59 -11.94
CA VAL A 134 12.89 -11.42 -11.60
C VAL A 134 13.40 -12.46 -10.59
N SER A 135 14.72 -12.60 -10.50
CA SER A 135 15.38 -13.51 -9.56
C SER A 135 15.25 -13.04 -8.11
N GLU A 136 15.48 -13.97 -7.15
CA GLU A 136 15.38 -13.72 -5.70
C GLU A 136 16.15 -12.47 -5.25
N PRO A 137 17.41 -12.26 -5.64
CA PRO A 137 18.16 -11.06 -5.26
C PRO A 137 17.48 -9.76 -5.70
N TYR A 138 16.95 -9.70 -6.94
CA TYR A 138 16.26 -8.51 -7.43
C TYR A 138 14.95 -8.24 -6.69
N CYS A 139 14.24 -9.28 -6.26
CA CYS A 139 13.05 -9.11 -5.41
C CYS A 139 13.41 -8.49 -4.06
N VAL A 140 14.49 -8.97 -3.43
CA VAL A 140 14.97 -8.39 -2.15
C VAL A 140 15.42 -6.95 -2.35
N ILE A 141 16.15 -6.64 -3.43
CA ILE A 141 16.53 -5.25 -3.77
C ILE A 141 15.28 -4.38 -3.96
N GLY A 142 14.25 -4.88 -4.66
CA GLY A 142 12.98 -4.19 -4.84
C GLY A 142 12.25 -3.93 -3.52
N MET A 143 12.27 -4.89 -2.59
CA MET A 143 11.72 -4.70 -1.24
C MET A 143 12.48 -3.63 -0.45
N LEU A 144 13.81 -3.64 -0.50
CA LEU A 144 14.65 -2.65 0.17
C LEU A 144 14.41 -1.25 -0.40
N PHE A 145 14.36 -1.14 -1.73
CA PHE A 145 14.01 0.11 -2.42
C PHE A 145 12.62 0.61 -2.00
N PHE A 146 11.62 -0.26 -1.98
CA PHE A 146 10.28 0.07 -1.50
C PHE A 146 10.30 0.54 -0.05
N GLY A 147 11.08 -0.12 0.82
CA GLY A 147 11.27 0.30 2.21
C GLY A 147 11.80 1.72 2.33
N CYS A 148 12.82 2.09 1.54
CA CYS A 148 13.34 3.45 1.50
C CYS A 148 12.30 4.47 1.01
N VAL A 149 11.54 4.14 -0.04
CA VAL A 149 10.46 5.00 -0.55
C VAL A 149 9.32 5.13 0.47
N ALA A 150 9.02 4.07 1.22
CA ALA A 150 7.95 4.07 2.21
C ALA A 150 8.19 5.10 3.33
N VAL A 151 9.44 5.47 3.64
CA VAL A 151 9.79 6.56 4.58
C VAL A 151 9.06 7.85 4.24
N LEU A 152 8.89 8.15 2.95
CA LEU A 152 8.26 9.37 2.46
C LEU A 152 6.78 9.48 2.87
N THR A 153 6.13 8.34 3.08
CA THR A 153 4.73 8.27 3.53
C THR A 153 4.56 8.58 5.03
N TYR A 154 5.65 8.73 5.79
CA TYR A 154 5.60 9.04 7.23
C TYR A 154 5.74 10.54 7.53
N HIS A 155 6.42 11.32 6.67
CA HIS A 155 6.91 12.64 7.04
C HIS A 155 5.97 13.82 6.77
N LEU A 156 4.84 13.62 6.09
CA LEU A 156 4.05 14.75 5.60
C LEU A 156 2.74 15.02 6.36
N HIS A 157 2.29 14.14 7.27
CA HIS A 157 0.92 14.24 7.81
C HIS A 157 0.78 13.69 9.24
N VAL A 158 0.06 14.42 10.11
CA VAL A 158 -0.14 14.08 11.53
C VAL A 158 -1.04 12.84 11.75
N PHE A 159 -1.93 12.52 10.80
CA PHE A 159 -2.84 11.38 10.90
C PHE A 159 -3.23 10.83 9.52
N GLN A 160 -2.63 9.70 9.13
CA GLN A 160 -2.98 8.97 7.91
C GLN A 160 -2.97 7.44 8.14
N PRO A 161 -3.83 6.93 9.05
CA PRO A 161 -3.84 5.49 9.38
C PRO A 161 -4.21 4.58 8.20
N TRP A 162 -4.73 5.17 7.12
CA TRP A 162 -5.15 4.48 5.89
C TRP A 162 -4.01 4.27 4.89
N ASP A 163 -2.84 4.90 5.04
CA ASP A 163 -1.85 4.88 3.96
C ASP A 163 -1.25 3.49 3.71
N ARG A 164 -0.85 2.77 4.77
CA ARG A 164 -0.25 1.43 4.63
C ARG A 164 -1.30 0.41 4.26
N LEU A 165 -2.50 0.56 4.80
CA LEU A 165 -3.63 -0.29 4.43
C LEU A 165 -4.05 -0.06 2.97
N SER A 166 -4.04 1.19 2.50
CA SER A 166 -4.29 1.52 1.09
C SER A 166 -3.22 0.90 0.18
N LEU A 167 -1.93 1.03 0.54
CA LEU A 167 -0.85 0.39 -0.22
C LEU A 167 -1.01 -1.13 -0.29
N LEU A 168 -1.46 -1.77 0.80
CA LEU A 168 -1.77 -3.19 0.81
C LEU A 168 -2.95 -3.50 -0.12
N SER A 169 -4.03 -2.74 -0.03
CA SER A 169 -5.19 -2.89 -0.92
C SER A 169 -4.79 -2.74 -2.39
N TRP A 170 -3.95 -1.77 -2.71
CA TRP A 170 -3.36 -1.59 -4.03
C TRP A 170 -2.59 -2.82 -4.51
N MET A 171 -1.67 -3.34 -3.67
CA MET A 171 -0.90 -4.54 -4.01
C MET A 171 -1.83 -5.73 -4.31
N VAL A 172 -2.79 -5.99 -3.42
CA VAL A 172 -3.75 -7.09 -3.59
C VAL A 172 -4.59 -6.90 -4.85
N LEU A 173 -5.12 -5.69 -5.09
CA LEU A 173 -5.96 -5.41 -6.24
C LEU A 173 -5.18 -5.49 -7.55
N ILE A 174 -3.93 -5.03 -7.61
CA ILE A 174 -3.05 -5.22 -8.77
C ILE A 174 -2.82 -6.71 -9.03
N MET A 175 -2.54 -7.49 -7.99
CA MET A 175 -2.37 -8.94 -8.12
C MET A 175 -3.64 -9.61 -8.66
N LEU A 176 -4.82 -9.21 -8.21
CA LEU A 176 -6.11 -9.73 -8.72
C LEU A 176 -6.37 -9.32 -10.16
N ILE A 177 -6.02 -8.08 -10.54
CA ILE A 177 -6.04 -7.65 -11.94
C ILE A 177 -5.08 -8.53 -12.74
N TRP A 178 -3.87 -8.81 -12.27
CA TRP A 178 -2.90 -9.61 -13.03
C TRP A 178 -3.34 -11.07 -13.21
N GLU A 179 -3.91 -11.68 -12.16
CA GLU A 179 -4.40 -13.07 -12.16
C GLU A 179 -5.79 -13.26 -12.79
N ASN A 180 -6.38 -12.21 -13.37
CA ASN A 180 -7.72 -12.25 -13.94
C ASN A 180 -8.82 -12.66 -12.95
N HIS A 181 -8.66 -12.35 -11.67
CA HIS A 181 -9.65 -12.65 -10.63
C HIS A 181 -10.69 -11.52 -10.50
N LEU A 182 -11.45 -11.28 -11.58
CA LEU A 182 -12.39 -10.16 -11.69
C LEU A 182 -13.42 -10.12 -10.55
N LEU A 183 -13.96 -11.28 -10.14
CA LEU A 183 -14.98 -11.32 -9.08
C LEU A 183 -14.43 -10.80 -7.74
N LEU A 184 -13.26 -11.28 -7.32
CA LEU A 184 -12.62 -10.81 -6.08
C LEU A 184 -12.24 -9.33 -6.18
N PHE A 185 -11.77 -8.90 -7.36
CA PHE A 185 -11.46 -7.50 -7.62
C PHE A 185 -12.71 -6.61 -7.46
N VAL A 186 -13.85 -7.00 -8.06
CA VAL A 186 -15.14 -6.31 -7.92
C VAL A 186 -15.58 -6.21 -6.47
N LEU A 187 -15.42 -7.27 -5.68
CA LEU A 187 -15.84 -7.30 -4.28
C LEU A 187 -14.95 -6.44 -3.37
N LEU A 188 -13.64 -6.41 -3.61
CA LEU A 188 -12.68 -5.69 -2.78
C LEU A 188 -12.52 -4.22 -3.18
N LEU A 189 -12.86 -3.85 -4.41
CA LEU A 189 -12.73 -2.46 -4.90
C LEU A 189 -13.55 -1.44 -4.06
N PRO A 190 -14.83 -1.68 -3.72
CA PRO A 190 -15.57 -0.83 -2.79
C PRO A 190 -14.93 -0.72 -1.41
N VAL A 191 -14.41 -1.84 -0.88
CA VAL A 191 -13.72 -1.86 0.41
C VAL A 191 -12.48 -0.97 0.37
N ALA A 192 -11.67 -1.10 -0.67
CA ALA A 192 -10.49 -0.26 -0.84
C ALA A 192 -10.85 1.24 -0.97
N MET A 193 -11.97 1.55 -1.64
CA MET A 193 -12.48 2.92 -1.75
C MET A 193 -12.84 3.54 -0.39
N THR A 194 -13.28 2.72 0.57
CA THR A 194 -13.59 3.15 1.94
C THR A 194 -12.33 3.38 2.80
N ILE A 195 -11.15 2.95 2.32
CA ILE A 195 -9.83 3.19 2.94
C ILE A 195 -9.23 4.49 2.39
N LYS A 196 -9.06 4.57 1.05
CA LYS A 196 -8.48 5.72 0.36
C LYS A 196 -8.96 5.72 -1.09
N TRP A 197 -9.20 6.92 -1.64
CA TRP A 197 -9.86 7.05 -2.94
C TRP A 197 -8.96 6.91 -4.15
N ASP A 198 -7.65 6.86 -3.95
CA ASP A 198 -6.68 6.74 -5.05
C ASP A 198 -6.90 5.49 -5.91
N VAL A 199 -7.57 4.47 -5.38
CA VAL A 199 -8.04 3.28 -6.11
C VAL A 199 -9.00 3.57 -7.26
N PHE A 200 -9.49 4.81 -7.42
CA PHE A 200 -10.35 5.20 -8.54
C PHE A 200 -9.70 5.00 -9.92
N VAL A 201 -8.37 4.92 -9.98
CA VAL A 201 -7.64 4.68 -11.24
C VAL A 201 -7.52 3.20 -11.61
N LEU A 202 -7.83 2.26 -10.69
CA LEU A 202 -7.71 0.83 -10.95
C LEU A 202 -8.59 0.29 -12.08
N PRO A 203 -9.81 0.82 -12.35
CA PRO A 203 -10.55 0.48 -13.56
C PRO A 203 -9.79 0.77 -14.85
N ALA A 204 -9.03 1.88 -14.91
CA ALA A 204 -8.19 2.20 -16.05
C ALA A 204 -6.98 1.25 -16.14
N LEU A 205 -6.39 0.88 -15.01
CA LEU A 205 -5.32 -0.13 -14.98
C LEU A 205 -5.81 -1.50 -15.49
N TYR A 206 -7.01 -1.93 -15.10
CA TYR A 206 -7.64 -3.14 -15.63
C TYR A 206 -7.80 -3.05 -17.15
N TRP A 207 -8.29 -1.92 -17.65
CA TRP A 207 -8.41 -1.68 -19.10
C TRP A 207 -7.06 -1.81 -19.81
N LEU A 208 -6.04 -1.09 -19.33
CA LEU A 208 -4.69 -1.10 -19.90
C LEU A 208 -4.05 -2.49 -19.89
N THR A 209 -4.37 -3.31 -18.88
CA THR A 209 -3.81 -4.65 -18.74
C THR A 209 -4.40 -5.64 -19.76
N TYR A 210 -5.69 -5.50 -20.09
CA TYR A 210 -6.42 -6.52 -20.85
C TYR A 210 -6.90 -6.11 -22.24
N VAL A 211 -6.87 -4.82 -22.56
CA VAL A 211 -7.37 -4.33 -23.86
C VAL A 211 -6.51 -4.88 -25.00
N SER A 212 -7.19 -5.41 -26.01
CA SER A 212 -6.62 -5.83 -27.28
C SER A 212 -7.63 -5.58 -28.40
N HIS A 213 -7.17 -5.61 -29.65
CA HIS A 213 -8.05 -5.47 -30.81
C HIS A 213 -9.22 -6.47 -30.81
N ALA A 214 -9.02 -7.68 -30.28
CA ALA A 214 -10.03 -8.73 -30.28
C ALA A 214 -11.11 -8.58 -29.20
N ASN A 215 -10.82 -7.90 -28.08
CA ASN A 215 -11.68 -7.91 -26.89
C ASN A 215 -12.05 -6.51 -26.35
N TRP A 216 -11.64 -5.43 -27.05
CA TRP A 216 -11.73 -4.06 -26.52
C TRP A 216 -13.13 -3.69 -26.02
N ARG A 217 -14.20 -4.06 -26.72
CA ARG A 217 -15.59 -3.75 -26.31
C ARG A 217 -15.92 -4.34 -24.94
N ARG A 218 -15.57 -5.61 -24.75
CA ARG A 218 -15.82 -6.33 -23.50
C ARG A 218 -15.00 -5.75 -22.36
N VAL A 219 -13.71 -5.52 -22.58
CA VAL A 219 -12.80 -4.96 -21.57
C VAL A 219 -13.23 -3.54 -21.18
N THR A 220 -13.60 -2.70 -22.16
CA THR A 220 -14.17 -1.37 -21.91
C THR A 220 -15.44 -1.45 -21.09
N LEU A 221 -16.39 -2.34 -21.43
CA LEU A 221 -17.64 -2.48 -20.68
C LEU A 221 -17.38 -2.88 -19.22
N VAL A 222 -16.48 -3.83 -18.98
CA VAL A 222 -16.09 -4.24 -17.62
C VAL A 222 -15.46 -3.07 -16.88
N SER A 223 -14.54 -2.35 -17.52
CA SER A 223 -13.84 -1.19 -16.92
C SER A 223 -14.81 -0.06 -16.56
N VAL A 224 -15.81 0.20 -17.42
CA VAL A 224 -16.90 1.15 -17.14
C VAL A 224 -17.74 0.69 -15.95
N GLY A 225 -18.08 -0.60 -15.88
CA GLY A 225 -18.78 -1.17 -14.71
C GLY A 225 -18.00 -1.01 -13.41
N LEU A 226 -16.68 -1.25 -13.45
CA LEU A 226 -15.78 -1.04 -12.31
C LEU A 226 -15.72 0.44 -11.91
N ALA A 227 -15.63 1.35 -12.87
CA ALA A 227 -15.68 2.79 -12.60
C ALA A 227 -17.02 3.21 -11.99
N ALA A 228 -18.13 2.66 -12.47
CA ALA A 228 -19.45 2.91 -11.90
C ALA A 228 -19.54 2.45 -10.44
N ILE A 229 -18.96 1.29 -10.10
CA ILE A 229 -18.89 0.79 -8.72
C ILE A 229 -18.10 1.76 -7.82
N VAL A 230 -16.94 2.24 -8.27
CA VAL A 230 -16.12 3.20 -7.53
C VAL A 230 -16.89 4.50 -7.30
N ILE A 231 -17.50 5.05 -8.36
CA ILE A 231 -18.26 6.30 -8.29
C ILE A 231 -19.47 6.14 -7.36
N ALA A 232 -20.21 5.04 -7.48
CA ALA A 232 -21.35 4.74 -6.62
C ALA A 232 -20.93 4.60 -5.15
N THR A 233 -19.80 3.93 -4.88
CA THR A 233 -19.25 3.78 -3.53
C THR A 233 -18.84 5.15 -2.96
N PHE A 234 -18.15 5.97 -3.75
CA PHE A 234 -17.78 7.32 -3.34
C PHE A 234 -19.00 8.19 -3.05
N ALA A 235 -20.02 8.16 -3.93
CA ALA A 235 -21.27 8.88 -3.73
C ALA A 235 -22.03 8.41 -2.48
N ALA A 236 -22.06 7.10 -2.22
CA ALA A 236 -22.64 6.54 -1.01
C ALA A 236 -21.89 7.02 0.25
N LEU A 237 -20.55 7.03 0.22
CA LEU A 237 -19.71 7.52 1.31
C LEU A 237 -19.92 9.01 1.57
N THR A 238 -19.94 9.85 0.54
CA THR A 238 -20.15 11.31 0.70
C THR A 238 -21.58 11.63 1.16
N THR A 239 -22.56 10.80 0.79
CA THR A 239 -23.95 10.93 1.27
C THR A 239 -24.09 10.49 2.72
N ALA A 240 -23.44 9.38 3.12
CA ALA A 240 -23.50 8.84 4.47
C ALA A 240 -22.68 9.65 5.48
N PHE A 241 -21.57 10.25 5.03
CA PHE A 241 -20.68 11.07 5.85
C PHE A 241 -20.64 12.51 5.29
N PRO A 242 -21.75 13.25 5.38
CA PRO A 242 -21.80 14.62 4.89
C PRO A 242 -20.86 15.48 5.74
N GLY A 243 -19.95 16.20 5.10
CA GLY A 243 -18.88 16.95 5.77
C GLY A 243 -17.58 16.90 4.97
N GLY A 244 -16.53 17.55 5.47
CA GLY A 244 -15.19 17.51 4.87
C GLY A 244 -15.10 18.15 3.48
N PHE A 245 -16.03 18.99 3.07
CA PHE A 245 -15.85 19.82 1.87
C PHE A 245 -16.32 21.22 2.21
N ASP A 246 -15.62 21.83 3.18
CA ASP A 246 -15.96 23.14 3.73
C ASP A 246 -15.97 24.21 2.61
N ASP A 247 -15.00 24.10 1.69
CA ASP A 247 -14.92 24.91 0.47
C ASP A 247 -15.42 24.13 -0.77
N LYS A 248 -16.58 24.51 -1.31
CA LYS A 248 -17.05 24.05 -2.63
C LYS A 248 -16.36 24.84 -3.74
N ARG A 249 -15.17 24.41 -4.15
CA ARG A 249 -14.47 24.99 -5.31
C ARG A 249 -14.94 24.34 -6.61
N SER A 250 -14.99 25.13 -7.68
CA SER A 250 -15.09 24.57 -9.03
C SER A 250 -13.83 23.76 -9.36
N ILE A 251 -13.94 22.79 -10.29
CA ILE A 251 -12.79 21.98 -10.72
C ILE A 251 -11.60 22.86 -11.15
N PRO A 252 -11.76 23.91 -11.98
CA PRO A 252 -10.65 24.77 -12.36
C PRO A 252 -10.00 25.49 -11.16
N ALA A 253 -10.81 25.95 -10.20
CA ALA A 253 -10.30 26.63 -9.01
C ALA A 253 -9.52 25.66 -8.10
N GLN A 254 -9.98 24.40 -7.96
CA GLN A 254 -9.26 23.39 -7.21
C GLN A 254 -7.94 22.99 -7.90
N LEU A 255 -7.93 22.89 -9.23
CA LEU A 255 -6.71 22.61 -10.00
C LEU A 255 -5.69 23.75 -9.86
N ALA A 256 -6.12 25.00 -9.96
CA ALA A 256 -5.26 26.16 -9.77
C ALA A 256 -4.67 26.21 -8.34
N HIS A 257 -5.50 25.93 -7.32
CA HIS A 257 -5.06 25.86 -5.93
C HIS A 257 -4.02 24.74 -5.71
N ASN A 258 -4.26 23.55 -6.23
CA ASN A 258 -3.31 22.43 -6.16
C ASN A 258 -2.00 22.76 -6.90
N TRP A 259 -2.07 23.44 -8.04
CA TRP A 259 -0.90 23.87 -8.80
C TRP A 259 -0.07 24.90 -8.03
N GLY A 260 -0.72 25.86 -7.37
CA GLY A 260 -0.07 26.81 -6.46
C GLY A 260 0.73 26.10 -5.37
N HIS A 261 0.08 25.20 -4.63
CA HIS A 261 0.75 24.37 -3.61
C HIS A 261 1.92 23.56 -4.17
N PHE A 262 1.78 22.97 -5.35
CA PHE A 262 2.84 22.21 -6.01
C PHE A 262 4.07 23.08 -6.32
N THR A 263 3.87 24.32 -6.77
CA THR A 263 4.97 25.25 -7.05
C THR A 263 5.63 25.82 -5.80
N GLU A 264 4.85 26.07 -4.74
CA GLU A 264 5.35 26.60 -3.47
C GLU A 264 6.20 25.58 -2.70
N HIS A 265 5.86 24.29 -2.76
CA HIS A 265 6.55 23.24 -2.01
C HIS A 265 7.85 22.72 -2.66
N ARG A 266 8.43 23.49 -3.61
CA ARG A 266 9.73 23.27 -4.28
C ARG A 266 9.96 21.82 -4.75
N ILE A 267 9.78 21.59 -6.05
CA ILE A 267 10.03 20.34 -6.79
C ILE A 267 11.31 19.58 -6.37
N VAL A 268 12.37 20.28 -5.97
CA VAL A 268 13.67 19.69 -5.57
C VAL A 268 13.65 19.05 -4.17
N ALA A 269 12.75 19.51 -3.29
CA ALA A 269 12.51 18.93 -1.97
C ALA A 269 11.35 17.91 -2.00
N TYR A 270 10.99 17.40 -3.18
CA TYR A 270 9.91 16.45 -3.39
C TYR A 270 10.47 15.04 -3.66
N PRO A 271 10.71 14.23 -2.60
CA PRO A 271 11.17 12.85 -2.70
C PRO A 271 10.41 11.91 -3.66
N PRO A 272 9.12 12.14 -4.02
CA PRO A 272 8.44 11.32 -5.02
C PRO A 272 9.13 11.29 -6.39
N LEU A 273 9.88 12.34 -6.77
CA LEU A 273 10.70 12.30 -7.99
C LEU A 273 11.71 11.14 -7.95
N LEU A 274 12.33 10.84 -6.81
CA LEU A 274 13.19 9.65 -6.68
C LEU A 274 12.39 8.35 -6.70
N ALA A 275 11.20 8.33 -6.08
CA ALA A 275 10.31 7.17 -6.08
C ALA A 275 9.83 6.78 -7.49
N PHE A 276 9.68 7.74 -8.41
CA PHE A 276 9.20 7.51 -9.78
C PHE A 276 10.32 7.53 -10.84
N ILE A 277 11.31 8.42 -10.74
CA ILE A 277 12.43 8.49 -11.71
C ILE A 277 13.29 7.24 -11.63
N VAL A 278 13.65 6.75 -10.44
CA VAL A 278 14.56 5.61 -10.34
C VAL A 278 13.97 4.37 -11.04
N PRO A 279 12.70 3.97 -10.81
CA PRO A 279 12.07 2.90 -11.57
C PRO A 279 11.97 3.18 -13.08
N LEU A 280 11.67 4.42 -13.49
CA LEU A 280 11.57 4.78 -14.91
C LEU A 280 12.93 4.71 -15.61
N VAL A 281 14.00 5.16 -14.96
CA VAL A 281 15.38 5.06 -15.43
C VAL A 281 15.77 3.59 -15.54
N LEU A 282 15.54 2.79 -14.49
CA LEU A 282 15.84 1.35 -14.52
C LEU A 282 15.04 0.60 -15.61
N ALA A 283 13.78 0.98 -15.83
CA ALA A 283 12.95 0.44 -16.91
C ALA A 283 13.48 0.85 -18.30
N ALA A 284 13.86 2.12 -18.49
CA ALA A 284 14.37 2.63 -19.76
C ALA A 284 15.74 2.07 -20.13
N PHE A 285 16.64 1.88 -19.17
CA PHE A 285 17.97 1.34 -19.42
C PHE A 285 18.00 -0.18 -19.57
N GLY A 286 16.91 -0.87 -19.21
CA GLY A 286 16.81 -2.32 -19.25
C GLY A 286 17.80 -2.96 -18.28
N VAL A 287 17.31 -3.47 -17.14
CA VAL A 287 18.19 -4.20 -16.22
C VAL A 287 18.58 -5.53 -16.87
N ARG A 288 19.80 -5.60 -17.43
CA ARG A 288 20.45 -6.81 -17.95
C ARG A 288 20.56 -7.85 -16.82
N GLY A 289 19.51 -8.66 -16.64
CA GLY A 289 19.36 -9.61 -15.53
C GLY A 289 17.93 -9.72 -14.96
N ALA A 290 17.05 -8.77 -15.29
CA ALA A 290 15.62 -8.87 -15.03
C ALA A 290 14.90 -9.79 -16.04
N ASP A 291 15.49 -9.99 -17.23
CA ASP A 291 15.02 -10.97 -18.19
C ASP A 291 15.29 -12.39 -17.69
N ARG A 292 14.24 -13.06 -17.22
CA ARG A 292 14.22 -14.51 -17.17
C ARG A 292 13.91 -15.03 -18.56
N ARG A 293 14.85 -15.77 -19.14
CA ARG A 293 14.52 -16.87 -20.05
C ARG A 293 13.78 -17.94 -19.26
#